data_AF-A0A0J9T6J0-F1
#
_entry.id   AF-A0A0J9T6J0-F1
#
_cell.length_a   1.000
_cell.length_b   1.000
_cell.length_c   1.000
_cell.angle_alpha   90.00
_cell.angle_beta   90.00
_cell.angle_gamma   90.00
#
_symmetry.space_group_name_H-M   'P 1'
#
loop_
_entity.id
_entity.type
_entity.pdbx_description
1 polymer ?
#
loop_
_entity_poly.entity_id
_entity_poly.type
_entity_poly.pdbx_seq_one_letter_code
_entity_poly.pdbx_strand_id
1 'polypeptide(L)'
;MQENIFKELSFYDYYNELNDDTDIPQNSSYCKNIEGSDSRNTWIKRFCLKIEKNLIKISNTTDDKHDEHCLYFTYWFYQQVIENAKNYSPNNCLLNVILKLLDVVSNINRNLSKNHCYVHYYSDVSLDEWKEMKDLHDYFKGYEDFKSKIDLHNIKKDDYCKYFTYIMKLYKSNINNCCVCISKPKFHCLEKCPEYFKCEKMYYPYEFLSILKCDTEEQHESVEKLFNAITIDYK
;
A
#
# COMPACT_ATOMS: atom_id res chain seq x y z
N MET A 1 5.22 10.27 10.32
CA MET A 1 4.08 11.10 10.77
C MET A 1 2.78 10.29 10.81
N GLN A 2 2.51 9.40 9.84
CA GLN A 2 1.30 8.56 9.82
C GLN A 2 1.32 7.36 10.80
N GLU A 3 2.49 6.87 11.24
CA GLU A 3 2.59 5.66 12.10
C GLU A 3 1.76 5.73 13.39
N ASN A 4 1.59 6.90 14.00
CA ASN A 4 0.87 7.02 15.28
C ASN A 4 -0.66 6.90 15.13
N ILE A 5 -1.19 7.08 13.92
CA ILE A 5 -2.61 6.86 13.60
C ILE A 5 -2.85 5.36 13.34
N PHE A 6 -1.88 4.68 12.72
CA PHE A 6 -2.07 3.32 12.22
C PHE A 6 -1.77 2.22 13.24
N LYS A 7 -0.91 2.47 14.24
CA LYS A 7 -0.54 1.48 15.26
C LYS A 7 -1.70 0.83 16.01
N GLU A 8 -2.85 1.52 16.06
CA GLU A 8 -4.04 1.02 16.75
C GLU A 8 -5.03 0.32 15.79
N LEU A 9 -4.73 0.25 14.49
CA LEU A 9 -5.60 -0.32 13.46
C LEU A 9 -5.20 -1.77 13.18
N SER A 10 -6.20 -2.63 12.99
CA SER A 10 -6.01 -4.08 12.84
C SER A 10 -5.10 -4.44 11.66
N PHE A 11 -5.19 -3.69 10.56
CA PHE A 11 -4.36 -3.94 9.39
C PHE A 11 -2.87 -3.76 9.65
N TYR A 12 -2.50 -2.96 10.65
CA TYR A 12 -1.10 -2.64 10.92
C TYR A 12 -0.33 -3.85 11.46
N ASP A 13 -1.03 -4.86 11.96
CA ASP A 13 -0.42 -6.12 12.41
C ASP A 13 0.31 -6.86 11.28
N TYR A 14 -0.21 -6.81 10.04
CA TYR A 14 0.51 -7.33 8.87
C TYR A 14 1.89 -6.68 8.71
N TYR A 15 1.96 -5.36 8.86
CA TYR A 15 3.23 -4.64 8.78
C TYR A 15 4.13 -4.89 10.00
N ASN A 16 3.57 -5.05 11.19
CA ASN A 16 4.34 -5.45 12.37
C ASN A 16 5.04 -6.79 12.15
N GLU A 17 4.31 -7.78 11.60
CA GLU A 17 4.85 -9.09 11.30
C GLU A 17 5.94 -9.06 10.22
N LEU A 18 5.76 -8.26 9.17
CA LEU A 18 6.73 -8.11 8.09
C LEU A 18 7.99 -7.35 8.53
N ASN A 19 7.83 -6.41 9.46
CA ASN A 19 8.92 -5.61 10.01
C ASN A 19 9.69 -6.31 11.12
N ASP A 20 9.14 -7.36 11.71
CA ASP A 20 9.80 -8.14 12.76
C ASP A 20 11.21 -8.59 12.33
N ASP A 21 12.17 -8.38 13.21
CA ASP A 21 13.59 -8.70 12.98
C ASP A 21 14.04 -9.99 13.69
N THR A 22 13.12 -10.70 14.35
CA THR A 22 13.41 -12.01 14.93
C THR A 22 13.63 -13.06 13.84
N ASP A 23 14.52 -14.03 14.14
CA ASP A 23 14.82 -15.19 13.30
C ASP A 23 15.22 -14.87 11.85
N ILE A 24 15.79 -13.69 11.59
CA ILE A 24 16.38 -13.38 10.29
C ILE A 24 17.60 -14.30 10.05
N PRO A 25 17.67 -15.01 8.91
CA PRO A 25 18.82 -15.84 8.59
C PRO A 25 20.11 -15.02 8.58
N GLN A 26 21.21 -15.57 9.12
CA GLN A 26 22.51 -14.89 9.07
C GLN A 26 23.06 -14.79 7.64
N ASN A 27 22.77 -15.80 6.82
CA ASN A 27 23.19 -15.91 5.43
C ASN A 27 22.12 -16.66 4.62
N SER A 28 22.12 -16.44 3.31
CA SER A 28 21.16 -17.05 2.40
C SER A 28 21.78 -17.27 1.03
N SER A 29 21.50 -18.42 0.40
CA SER A 29 21.88 -18.67 -0.99
C SER A 29 21.19 -17.71 -1.97
N TYR A 30 19.95 -17.31 -1.70
CA TYR A 30 19.20 -16.37 -2.53
C TYR A 30 19.82 -14.97 -2.50
N CYS A 31 20.42 -14.58 -1.37
CA CYS A 31 21.01 -13.25 -1.19
C CYS A 31 22.49 -13.14 -1.58
N LYS A 32 23.16 -14.21 -2.02
CA LYS A 32 24.61 -14.21 -2.31
C LYS A 32 25.00 -13.23 -3.42
N ASN A 33 24.19 -13.13 -4.47
CA ASN A 33 24.51 -12.36 -5.68
C ASN A 33 24.06 -10.89 -5.62
N ILE A 34 23.53 -10.46 -4.47
CA ILE A 34 23.12 -9.07 -4.27
C ILE A 34 24.32 -8.12 -4.09
N GLU A 35 25.53 -8.63 -3.83
CA GLU A 35 26.69 -7.81 -3.44
C GLU A 35 27.61 -7.34 -4.59
N GLY A 36 28.01 -6.06 -4.48
CA GLY A 36 29.24 -5.48 -5.03
C GLY A 36 29.90 -4.57 -3.98
N SER A 37 30.71 -5.14 -3.09
CA SER A 37 31.70 -4.57 -2.13
C SER A 37 31.64 -3.12 -1.56
N ASP A 38 30.50 -2.43 -1.49
CA ASP A 38 30.41 -1.08 -0.89
C ASP A 38 29.42 -1.04 0.27
N SER A 39 29.60 -0.12 1.23
CA SER A 39 28.81 -0.01 2.47
C SER A 39 27.30 0.14 2.25
N ARG A 40 26.91 0.63 1.06
CA ARG A 40 25.54 0.67 0.51
C ARG A 40 24.87 -0.71 0.37
N ASN A 41 25.63 -1.80 0.40
CA ASN A 41 25.11 -3.17 0.28
C ASN A 41 24.53 -3.73 1.59
N THR A 42 24.80 -3.10 2.73
CA THR A 42 24.38 -3.61 4.04
C THR A 42 22.85 -3.67 4.18
N TRP A 43 22.15 -2.61 3.75
CA TRP A 43 20.69 -2.59 3.80
C TRP A 43 20.06 -3.52 2.76
N ILE A 44 20.60 -3.61 1.53
CA ILE A 44 20.05 -4.49 0.48
C ILE A 44 20.16 -5.96 0.92
N LYS A 45 21.31 -6.34 1.48
CA LYS A 45 21.53 -7.69 2.02
C LYS A 45 20.55 -7.98 3.15
N ARG A 46 20.41 -7.06 4.12
CA ARG A 46 19.44 -7.21 5.22
C ARG A 46 18.01 -7.32 4.69
N PHE A 47 17.63 -6.49 3.74
CA PHE A 47 16.30 -6.50 3.14
C PHE A 47 16.03 -7.80 2.38
N CYS A 48 17.01 -8.32 1.63
CA CYS A 48 16.91 -9.63 0.99
C CYS A 48 16.64 -10.77 1.99
N LEU A 49 17.37 -10.78 3.11
CA LEU A 49 17.18 -11.79 4.16
C LEU A 49 15.77 -11.69 4.78
N LYS A 50 15.24 -10.45 4.94
CA LYS A 50 13.85 -10.23 5.37
C LYS A 50 12.83 -10.69 4.33
N ILE A 51 13.07 -10.44 3.04
CA ILE A 51 12.24 -10.93 1.93
C ILE A 51 12.13 -12.46 1.98
N GLU A 52 13.26 -13.16 2.12
CA GLU A 52 13.26 -14.62 2.26
C GLU A 52 12.47 -15.09 3.47
N LYS A 53 12.75 -14.52 4.64
CA LYS A 53 12.02 -14.86 5.88
C LYS A 53 10.51 -14.70 5.69
N ASN A 54 10.08 -13.55 5.18
CA ASN A 54 8.68 -13.20 5.05
C ASN A 54 7.97 -14.07 4.00
N LEU A 55 8.60 -14.33 2.84
CA LEU A 55 8.02 -15.20 1.81
C LEU A 55 7.88 -16.65 2.28
N ILE A 56 8.89 -17.19 2.98
CA ILE A 56 8.80 -18.54 3.57
C ILE A 56 7.67 -18.58 4.60
N LYS A 57 7.57 -17.58 5.48
CA LYS A 57 6.50 -17.50 6.49
C LYS A 57 5.13 -17.48 5.84
N ILE A 58 4.89 -16.56 4.89
CA ILE A 58 3.61 -16.41 4.19
C ILE A 58 3.24 -17.72 3.47
N SER A 59 4.20 -18.37 2.81
CA SER A 59 3.94 -19.63 2.08
C SER A 59 3.45 -20.78 2.98
N ASN A 60 3.81 -20.73 4.26
CA ASN A 60 3.43 -21.73 5.26
C ASN A 60 2.15 -21.37 6.02
N THR A 61 1.65 -20.14 5.89
CA THR A 61 0.37 -19.73 6.47
C THR A 61 -0.77 -20.58 5.90
N THR A 62 -1.70 -20.97 6.77
CA THR A 62 -2.83 -21.86 6.44
C THR A 62 -4.17 -21.16 6.43
N ASP A 63 -4.22 -19.85 6.64
CA ASP A 63 -5.45 -19.09 6.49
C ASP A 63 -5.84 -18.97 5.01
N ASP A 64 -7.09 -18.59 4.78
CA ASP A 64 -7.68 -18.36 3.47
C ASP A 64 -7.35 -16.96 2.91
N LYS A 65 -6.44 -16.22 3.56
CA LYS A 65 -6.11 -14.82 3.27
C LYS A 65 -4.77 -14.68 2.57
N HIS A 66 -4.30 -15.72 1.87
CA HIS A 66 -3.02 -15.73 1.16
C HIS A 66 -2.83 -14.49 0.26
N ASP A 67 -3.84 -14.13 -0.53
CA ASP A 67 -3.76 -12.96 -1.42
C ASP A 67 -3.63 -11.64 -0.65
N GLU A 68 -4.26 -11.54 0.53
CA GLU A 68 -4.12 -10.39 1.42
C GLU A 68 -2.69 -10.32 1.98
N HIS A 69 -2.12 -11.43 2.45
CA HIS A 69 -0.73 -11.50 2.88
C HIS A 69 0.24 -11.07 1.77
N CYS A 70 0.04 -11.54 0.54
CA CYS A 70 0.88 -11.15 -0.61
C CYS A 70 0.75 -9.66 -0.94
N LEU A 71 -0.45 -9.09 -0.79
CA LEU A 71 -0.69 -7.68 -1.04
C LEU A 71 0.01 -6.80 0.00
N TYR A 72 -0.10 -7.14 1.29
CA TYR A 72 0.67 -6.46 2.34
C TYR A 72 2.17 -6.62 2.15
N PHE A 73 2.64 -7.80 1.74
CA PHE A 73 4.04 -8.02 1.41
C PHE A 73 4.50 -7.12 0.26
N THR A 74 3.68 -6.93 -0.77
CA THR A 74 3.98 -6.04 -1.90
C THR A 74 4.12 -4.58 -1.45
N TYR A 75 3.17 -4.06 -0.68
CA TYR A 75 3.24 -2.68 -0.20
C TYR A 75 4.34 -2.45 0.84
N TRP A 76 4.61 -3.46 1.68
CA TRP A 76 5.78 -3.44 2.56
C TRP A 76 7.07 -3.39 1.76
N PHE A 77 7.19 -4.19 0.70
CA PHE A 77 8.35 -4.15 -0.19
C PHE A 77 8.55 -2.77 -0.80
N TYR A 78 7.49 -2.17 -1.35
CA TYR A 78 7.54 -0.81 -1.89
C TYR A 78 8.02 0.21 -0.86
N GLN A 79 7.45 0.17 0.36
CA GLN A 79 7.83 1.05 1.45
C GLN A 79 9.32 0.92 1.78
N GLN A 80 9.81 -0.31 1.95
CA GLN A 80 11.23 -0.56 2.25
C GLN A 80 12.15 -0.03 1.15
N VAL A 81 11.77 -0.17 -0.12
CA VAL A 81 12.53 0.41 -1.24
C VAL A 81 12.51 1.94 -1.17
N ILE A 82 11.35 2.57 -1.01
CA ILE A 82 11.19 4.04 -0.97
C ILE A 82 12.00 4.67 0.17
N GLU A 83 11.97 4.05 1.35
CA GLU A 83 12.70 4.54 2.53
C GLU A 83 14.21 4.53 2.32
N ASN A 84 14.72 3.52 1.61
CA ASN A 84 16.14 3.36 1.33
C ASN A 84 16.58 4.01 0.00
N ALA A 85 15.65 4.36 -0.89
CA ALA A 85 15.91 4.99 -2.18
C ALA A 85 16.62 6.35 -2.05
N LYS A 86 16.38 7.07 -0.96
CA LYS A 86 17.03 8.38 -0.67
C LYS A 86 18.56 8.30 -0.57
N ASN A 87 19.10 7.10 -0.36
CA ASN A 87 20.54 6.86 -0.27
C ASN A 87 21.20 6.62 -1.65
N TYR A 88 20.45 6.74 -2.76
CA TYR A 88 20.93 6.48 -4.12
C TYR A 88 20.95 7.74 -4.99
N SER A 89 22.04 7.91 -5.74
CA SER A 89 22.19 8.90 -6.82
C SER A 89 23.02 8.27 -7.95
N PRO A 90 22.73 8.46 -9.26
CA PRO A 90 21.47 8.75 -9.94
C PRO A 90 20.65 7.47 -10.27
N ASN A 91 19.40 7.63 -10.71
CA ASN A 91 18.31 6.64 -10.91
C ASN A 91 18.69 5.24 -11.47
N ASN A 92 19.72 5.12 -12.31
CA ASN A 92 20.15 3.84 -12.87
C ASN A 92 20.61 2.83 -11.80
N CYS A 93 21.10 3.31 -10.65
CA CYS A 93 21.53 2.42 -9.57
C CYS A 93 20.33 1.80 -8.84
N LEU A 94 19.27 2.57 -8.60
CA LEU A 94 18.09 2.11 -7.87
C LEU A 94 17.26 1.11 -8.68
N LEU A 95 17.08 1.35 -9.98
CA LEU A 95 16.37 0.41 -10.85
C LEU A 95 17.05 -0.98 -10.83
N ASN A 96 18.37 -1.02 -10.96
CA ASN A 96 19.13 -2.27 -10.88
C ASN A 96 18.96 -2.97 -9.52
N VAL A 97 18.86 -2.21 -8.43
CA VAL A 97 18.58 -2.77 -7.09
C VAL A 97 17.19 -3.38 -7.03
N ILE A 98 16.16 -2.68 -7.52
CA ILE A 98 14.78 -3.18 -7.58
C ILE A 98 14.72 -4.47 -8.39
N LEU A 99 15.29 -4.49 -9.60
CA LEU A 99 15.28 -5.69 -10.45
C LEU A 99 15.98 -6.89 -9.80
N LYS A 100 17.10 -6.67 -9.11
CA LYS A 100 17.78 -7.73 -8.35
C LYS A 100 16.94 -8.26 -7.18
N LEU A 101 16.23 -7.38 -6.47
CA LEU A 101 15.35 -7.79 -5.37
C LEU A 101 14.13 -8.56 -5.90
N LEU A 102 13.57 -8.17 -7.04
CA LEU A 102 12.49 -8.90 -7.72
C LEU A 102 12.95 -10.28 -8.23
N ASP A 103 14.19 -10.39 -8.72
CA ASP A 103 14.79 -11.69 -9.06
C ASP A 103 14.91 -12.59 -7.84
N VAL A 104 15.31 -12.04 -6.68
CA VAL A 104 15.32 -12.78 -5.41
C VAL A 104 13.92 -13.28 -5.04
N VAL A 105 12.90 -12.41 -5.08
CA VAL A 105 11.50 -12.80 -4.84
C VAL A 105 11.10 -13.95 -5.77
N SER A 106 11.42 -13.84 -7.06
CA SER A 106 11.11 -14.87 -8.06
C SER A 106 11.84 -16.20 -7.77
N ASN A 107 13.12 -16.15 -7.41
CA ASN A 107 13.92 -17.33 -7.12
C ASN A 107 13.45 -18.05 -5.85
N ILE A 108 13.07 -17.31 -4.81
CA ILE A 108 12.48 -17.90 -3.60
C ILE A 108 11.18 -18.61 -3.96
N ASN A 109 10.23 -17.94 -4.63
CA ASN A 109 8.95 -18.54 -5.02
C ASN A 109 9.09 -19.83 -5.84
N ARG A 110 10.05 -19.89 -6.77
CA ARG A 110 10.32 -21.12 -7.54
C ARG A 110 10.73 -22.32 -6.69
N ASN A 111 11.29 -22.08 -5.50
CA ASN A 111 11.70 -23.13 -4.56
C ASN A 111 10.66 -23.38 -3.45
N LEU A 112 9.60 -22.56 -3.38
CA LEU A 112 8.48 -22.79 -2.48
C LEU A 112 7.50 -23.78 -3.09
N SER A 113 6.97 -24.70 -2.26
CA SER A 113 6.09 -25.77 -2.71
C SER A 113 4.64 -25.34 -2.99
N LYS A 114 4.20 -24.21 -2.43
CA LYS A 114 2.85 -23.65 -2.55
C LYS A 114 2.85 -22.15 -2.20
N ASN A 115 1.69 -21.51 -2.36
CA ASN A 115 1.40 -20.19 -1.79
C ASN A 115 2.46 -19.16 -2.15
N HIS A 116 2.61 -18.90 -3.45
CA HIS A 116 3.59 -17.94 -3.98
C HIS A 116 3.08 -16.51 -3.83
N CYS A 117 3.98 -15.58 -3.52
CA CYS A 117 3.70 -14.15 -3.51
C CYS A 117 4.70 -13.43 -4.41
N TYR A 118 4.20 -12.80 -5.47
CA TYR A 118 5.02 -11.96 -6.34
C TYR A 118 4.80 -10.48 -6.01
N VAL A 119 5.83 -9.68 -6.25
CA VAL A 119 5.74 -8.22 -6.15
C VAL A 119 5.42 -7.69 -7.53
N HIS A 120 4.30 -6.97 -7.65
CA HIS A 120 3.95 -6.32 -8.90
C HIS A 120 4.97 -5.20 -9.20
N TYR A 121 5.44 -5.11 -10.44
CA TYR A 121 6.36 -4.05 -10.86
C TYR A 121 5.96 -3.60 -12.25
N TYR A 122 5.60 -2.33 -12.36
CA TYR A 122 5.23 -1.68 -13.62
C TYR A 122 6.25 -0.58 -13.88
N SER A 123 6.94 -0.63 -15.02
CA SER A 123 8.06 0.28 -15.33
C SER A 123 7.63 1.73 -15.51
N ASP A 124 6.36 1.96 -15.81
CA ASP A 124 5.70 3.25 -15.95
C ASP A 124 5.15 3.80 -14.62
N VAL A 125 5.20 3.02 -13.54
CA VAL A 125 4.79 3.44 -12.20
C VAL A 125 5.99 3.93 -11.41
N SER A 126 5.91 5.18 -10.94
CA SER A 126 6.93 5.84 -10.13
C SER A 126 6.93 5.40 -8.66
N LEU A 127 8.00 5.73 -7.94
CA LEU A 127 8.08 5.51 -6.49
C LEU A 127 7.05 6.31 -5.70
N ASP A 128 6.68 7.50 -6.19
CA ASP A 128 5.62 8.30 -5.57
C ASP A 128 4.27 7.61 -5.78
N GLU A 129 3.99 7.06 -6.96
CA GLU A 129 2.78 6.27 -7.21
C GLU A 129 2.73 5.00 -6.34
N TRP A 130 3.85 4.29 -6.13
CA TRP A 130 3.88 3.17 -5.16
C TRP A 130 3.48 3.59 -3.75
N LYS A 131 3.92 4.77 -3.32
CA LYS A 131 3.52 5.33 -2.03
C LYS A 131 2.02 5.64 -2.01
N GLU A 132 1.49 6.26 -3.06
CA GLU A 132 0.07 6.58 -3.16
C GLU A 132 -0.80 5.32 -3.16
N MET A 133 -0.43 4.29 -3.92
CA MET A 133 -1.12 2.99 -3.93
C MET A 133 -1.16 2.38 -2.52
N LYS A 134 -0.02 2.36 -1.82
CA LYS A 134 0.02 1.87 -0.43
C LYS A 134 -0.86 2.70 0.50
N ASP A 135 -0.77 4.02 0.44
CA ASP A 135 -1.49 4.91 1.35
C ASP A 135 -3.02 4.81 1.14
N LEU A 136 -3.46 4.60 -0.11
CA LEU A 136 -4.84 4.30 -0.46
C LEU A 136 -5.27 2.90 0.03
N HIS A 137 -4.48 1.87 -0.25
CA HIS A 137 -4.73 0.52 0.25
C HIS A 137 -4.94 0.51 1.78
N ASP A 138 -4.03 1.13 2.52
CA ASP A 138 -4.07 1.18 3.99
C ASP A 138 -5.30 1.94 4.48
N TYR A 139 -5.70 3.02 3.80
CA TYR A 139 -6.94 3.73 4.09
C TYR A 139 -8.17 2.81 3.98
N PHE A 140 -8.31 2.10 2.85
CA PHE A 140 -9.47 1.24 2.63
C PHE A 140 -9.50 0.04 3.58
N LYS A 141 -8.33 -0.49 3.95
CA LYS A 141 -8.20 -1.57 4.94
C LYS A 141 -8.50 -1.10 6.35
N GLY A 142 -8.11 0.13 6.69
CA GLY A 142 -8.38 0.75 7.98
C GLY A 142 -9.77 1.37 8.13
N TYR A 143 -10.58 1.40 7.07
CA TYR A 143 -11.83 2.20 7.05
C TYR A 143 -12.78 1.89 8.22
N GLU A 144 -13.05 0.62 8.52
CA GLU A 144 -13.96 0.24 9.61
C GLU A 144 -13.34 0.51 11.00
N ASP A 145 -12.02 0.36 11.14
CA ASP A 145 -11.32 0.75 12.36
C ASP A 145 -11.38 2.26 12.58
N PHE A 146 -11.18 3.06 11.53
CA PHE A 146 -11.35 4.52 11.59
C PHE A 146 -12.76 4.89 12.01
N LYS A 147 -13.76 4.27 11.38
CA LYS A 147 -15.17 4.53 11.68
C LYS A 147 -15.55 4.22 13.13
N SER A 148 -14.95 3.19 13.72
CA SER A 148 -15.23 2.80 15.11
C SER A 148 -14.42 3.57 16.15
N LYS A 149 -13.23 4.08 15.80
CA LYS A 149 -12.29 4.72 16.75
C LYS A 149 -12.26 6.24 16.69
N ILE A 150 -12.77 6.85 15.61
CA ILE A 150 -12.81 8.30 15.47
C ILE A 150 -13.96 8.86 16.30
N ASP A 151 -13.62 9.74 17.23
CA ASP A 151 -14.58 10.57 17.94
C ASP A 151 -14.13 12.05 18.00
N LEU A 152 -15.03 12.90 18.47
CA LEU A 152 -14.84 14.36 18.59
C LEU A 152 -13.78 14.77 19.63
N HIS A 153 -13.42 13.88 20.55
CA HIS A 153 -12.47 14.14 21.64
C HIS A 153 -11.10 13.52 21.37
N ASN A 154 -10.86 13.05 20.15
CA ASN A 154 -9.62 12.40 19.79
C ASN A 154 -8.44 13.36 19.92
N ILE A 155 -7.53 13.04 20.83
CA ILE A 155 -6.30 13.81 21.11
C ILE A 155 -5.43 13.98 19.85
N LYS A 156 -5.60 13.09 18.86
CA LYS A 156 -4.88 13.09 17.58
C LYS A 156 -5.66 13.77 16.44
N LYS A 157 -6.69 14.60 16.73
CA LYS A 157 -7.54 15.25 15.72
C LYS A 157 -6.75 15.86 14.56
N ASP A 158 -5.72 16.65 14.84
CA ASP A 158 -4.95 17.34 13.79
C ASP A 158 -4.23 16.37 12.84
N ASP A 159 -3.72 15.25 13.37
CA ASP A 159 -3.05 14.23 12.58
C ASP A 159 -4.08 13.50 11.69
N TYR A 160 -5.26 13.19 12.22
CA TYR A 160 -6.36 12.63 11.41
C TYR A 160 -6.85 13.60 10.33
N CYS A 161 -7.02 14.89 10.65
CA CYS A 161 -7.42 15.90 9.68
C CYS A 161 -6.41 15.99 8.53
N LYS A 162 -5.11 16.02 8.83
CA LYS A 162 -4.04 16.01 7.83
C LYS A 162 -4.09 14.74 6.98
N TYR A 163 -4.26 13.58 7.62
CA TYR A 163 -4.31 12.29 6.96
C TYR A 163 -5.50 12.18 6.00
N PHE A 164 -6.72 12.43 6.46
CA PHE A 164 -7.90 12.32 5.58
C PHE A 164 -7.95 13.40 4.51
N THR A 165 -7.38 14.59 4.77
CA THR A 165 -7.22 15.61 3.72
C THR A 165 -6.26 15.13 2.64
N TYR A 166 -5.17 14.45 3.02
CA TYR A 166 -4.24 13.84 2.08
C TYR A 166 -4.90 12.70 1.28
N ILE A 167 -5.57 11.75 1.95
CA ILE A 167 -6.29 10.66 1.27
C ILE A 167 -7.38 11.20 0.35
N MET A 168 -8.09 12.25 0.74
CA MET A 168 -9.12 12.87 -0.11
C MET A 168 -8.52 13.40 -1.42
N LYS A 169 -7.30 13.95 -1.39
CA LYS A 169 -6.58 14.36 -2.61
C LYS A 169 -6.20 13.14 -3.46
N LEU A 170 -5.65 12.09 -2.86
CA LEU A 170 -5.31 10.85 -3.58
C LEU A 170 -6.54 10.22 -4.23
N TYR A 171 -7.65 10.16 -3.50
CA TYR A 171 -8.91 9.61 -4.00
C TYR A 171 -9.38 10.36 -5.24
N LYS A 172 -9.39 11.70 -5.21
CA LYS A 172 -9.75 12.54 -6.36
C LYS A 172 -8.84 12.32 -7.56
N SER A 173 -7.53 12.17 -7.35
CA SER A 173 -6.57 11.96 -8.44
C SER A 173 -6.68 10.58 -9.08
N ASN A 174 -7.08 9.55 -8.32
CA ASN A 174 -7.08 8.17 -8.78
C ASN A 174 -8.45 7.69 -9.32
N ILE A 175 -9.57 8.25 -8.83
CA ILE A 175 -10.91 7.74 -9.15
C ILE A 175 -11.21 7.69 -10.67
N ASN A 176 -10.74 8.67 -11.45
CA ASN A 176 -10.99 8.69 -12.90
C ASN A 176 -10.29 7.55 -13.65
N ASN A 177 -9.13 7.13 -13.17
CA ASN A 177 -8.35 6.05 -13.77
C ASN A 177 -8.78 4.68 -13.22
N CYS A 178 -9.18 4.63 -11.95
CA CYS A 178 -9.48 3.39 -11.25
C CYS A 178 -10.97 3.01 -11.24
N CYS A 179 -11.88 3.91 -11.61
CA CYS A 179 -13.32 3.66 -11.55
C CYS A 179 -14.02 3.98 -12.87
N VAL A 180 -14.96 3.11 -13.23
CA VAL A 180 -15.95 3.39 -14.26
C VAL A 180 -17.32 3.04 -13.72
N CYS A 181 -18.20 4.03 -13.60
CA CYS A 181 -19.54 3.82 -13.08
C CYS A 181 -20.56 3.76 -14.21
N ILE A 182 -21.62 2.98 -14.02
CA ILE A 182 -22.74 2.83 -14.94
C ILE A 182 -24.00 3.11 -14.17
N SER A 183 -24.90 3.95 -14.70
CA SER A 183 -26.13 4.36 -14.02
C SER A 183 -27.31 3.40 -14.24
N LYS A 184 -27.33 2.66 -15.36
CA LYS A 184 -28.42 1.76 -15.76
C LYS A 184 -27.93 0.33 -15.97
N PRO A 185 -28.74 -0.70 -15.62
CA PRO A 185 -30.08 -0.63 -15.02
C PRO A 185 -30.08 -0.23 -13.54
N LYS A 186 -28.93 -0.32 -12.87
CA LYS A 186 -28.71 0.15 -11.50
C LYS A 186 -27.31 0.76 -11.41
N PHE A 187 -27.15 1.77 -10.57
CA PHE A 187 -25.85 2.37 -10.29
C PHE A 187 -24.86 1.29 -9.78
N HIS A 188 -23.77 1.12 -10.50
CA HIS A 188 -22.67 0.22 -10.15
C HIS A 188 -21.35 0.78 -10.69
N CYS A 189 -20.26 0.59 -9.96
CA CYS A 189 -18.93 1.01 -10.39
C CYS A 189 -18.02 -0.21 -10.52
N LEU A 190 -17.31 -0.27 -11.65
CA LEU A 190 -16.26 -1.23 -11.92
C LEU A 190 -14.92 -0.68 -11.44
N GLU A 191 -14.21 -1.47 -10.65
CA GLU A 191 -12.85 -1.20 -10.18
C GLU A 191 -11.83 -1.72 -11.20
N LYS A 192 -10.95 -0.81 -11.66
CA LYS A 192 -9.80 -1.13 -12.51
C LYS A 192 -8.51 -1.31 -11.72
N CYS A 193 -8.50 -0.91 -10.45
CA CYS A 193 -7.36 -0.95 -9.54
C CYS A 193 -7.71 -1.67 -8.22
N PRO A 194 -8.26 -2.90 -8.26
CA PRO A 194 -8.80 -3.58 -7.08
C PRO A 194 -7.75 -3.83 -5.96
N GLU A 195 -6.46 -3.75 -6.28
CA GLU A 195 -5.35 -3.95 -5.33
C GLU A 195 -5.17 -2.78 -4.35
N TYR A 196 -5.66 -1.58 -4.67
CA TYR A 196 -5.52 -0.42 -3.77
C TYR A 196 -6.66 0.57 -3.80
N PHE A 197 -7.64 0.45 -4.70
CA PHE A 197 -8.67 1.46 -4.86
C PHE A 197 -10.07 0.87 -4.78
N LYS A 198 -10.95 1.52 -4.02
CA LYS A 198 -12.38 1.20 -3.96
C LYS A 198 -13.26 2.30 -4.54
N CYS A 199 -14.20 1.91 -5.39
CA CYS A 199 -15.01 2.86 -6.14
C CYS A 199 -16.30 3.30 -5.43
N GLU A 200 -16.69 2.70 -4.30
CA GLU A 200 -17.92 3.11 -3.63
C GLU A 200 -17.81 4.50 -2.99
N LYS A 201 -18.87 5.30 -3.15
CA LYS A 201 -19.00 6.66 -2.60
C LYS A 201 -18.72 6.73 -1.09
N MET A 202 -19.06 5.69 -0.34
CA MET A 202 -18.86 5.65 1.12
C MET A 202 -17.39 5.78 1.51
N TYR A 203 -16.46 5.35 0.65
CA TYR A 203 -15.04 5.46 0.93
C TYR A 203 -14.44 6.83 0.60
N TYR A 204 -15.25 7.81 0.22
CA TYR A 204 -14.76 9.18 0.09
C TYR A 204 -14.53 9.77 1.50
N PRO A 205 -13.31 10.23 1.88
CA PRO A 205 -12.95 10.55 3.27
C PRO A 205 -13.67 11.75 3.92
N TYR A 206 -14.65 12.34 3.24
CA TYR A 206 -15.37 13.51 3.73
C TYR A 206 -16.06 13.30 5.06
N GLU A 207 -16.71 12.16 5.24
CA GLU A 207 -17.45 11.88 6.47
C GLU A 207 -16.53 11.97 7.70
N PHE A 208 -15.31 11.42 7.60
CA PHE A 208 -14.31 11.53 8.67
C PHE A 208 -13.88 12.97 8.94
N LEU A 209 -13.64 13.78 7.89
CA LEU A 209 -13.27 15.19 8.02
C LEU A 209 -14.40 16.01 8.68
N SER A 210 -15.65 15.72 8.31
CA SER A 210 -16.84 16.34 8.89
C SER A 210 -17.01 15.97 10.37
N ILE A 211 -16.90 14.68 10.73
CA ILE A 211 -16.98 14.21 12.12
C ILE A 211 -15.93 14.89 12.98
N LEU A 212 -14.69 15.01 12.49
CA LEU A 212 -13.59 15.65 13.21
C LEU A 212 -13.68 17.18 13.23
N LYS A 213 -14.60 17.80 12.48
CA LYS A 213 -14.69 19.25 12.27
C LYS A 213 -13.34 19.83 11.82
N CYS A 214 -12.79 19.25 10.76
CA CYS A 214 -11.57 19.74 10.13
C CYS A 214 -11.90 20.95 9.24
N ASP A 215 -11.13 22.04 9.35
CA ASP A 215 -11.33 23.23 8.52
C ASP A 215 -11.01 22.89 7.06
N THR A 216 -12.03 22.85 6.22
CA THR A 216 -11.90 22.43 4.83
C THR A 216 -12.94 23.14 3.96
N GLU A 217 -12.47 24.00 3.06
CA GLU A 217 -13.29 25.02 2.38
C GLU A 217 -14.22 24.48 1.27
N GLU A 218 -14.04 23.25 0.78
CA GLU A 218 -14.85 22.70 -0.33
C GLU A 218 -14.95 21.18 -0.24
N GLN A 219 -16.11 20.62 0.14
CA GLN A 219 -16.16 19.18 0.33
C GLN A 219 -17.40 18.43 -0.19
N HIS A 220 -18.63 18.86 0.10
CA HIS A 220 -19.83 18.11 -0.33
C HIS A 220 -20.11 18.22 -1.84
N GLU A 221 -20.10 19.43 -2.40
CA GLU A 221 -20.36 19.67 -3.83
C GLU A 221 -19.34 18.95 -4.74
N SER A 222 -18.15 18.65 -4.19
CA SER A 222 -17.10 17.97 -4.92
C SER A 222 -17.38 16.47 -5.17
N VAL A 223 -18.15 15.78 -4.33
CA VAL A 223 -18.34 14.31 -4.44
C VAL A 223 -19.29 13.95 -5.56
N GLU A 224 -20.44 14.60 -5.64
CA GLU A 224 -21.41 14.33 -6.69
C GLU A 224 -20.83 14.65 -8.06
N LYS A 225 -20.15 15.80 -8.18
CA LYS A 225 -19.44 16.20 -9.39
C LYS A 225 -18.39 15.17 -9.81
N LEU A 226 -17.63 14.63 -8.84
CA LEU A 226 -16.60 13.60 -9.08
C LEU A 226 -17.21 12.32 -9.65
N PHE A 227 -18.29 11.83 -9.05
CA PHE A 227 -18.94 10.60 -9.49
C PHE A 227 -19.71 10.77 -10.81
N ASN A 228 -20.27 11.95 -11.07
CA ASN A 228 -20.91 12.24 -12.35
C ASN A 228 -19.89 12.20 -13.50
N ALA A 229 -18.65 12.65 -13.28
CA ALA A 229 -17.60 12.64 -14.31
C ALA A 229 -17.16 11.23 -14.76
N ILE A 230 -17.30 10.23 -13.89
CA ILE A 230 -16.93 8.83 -14.18
C ILE A 230 -18.12 7.93 -14.51
N THR A 231 -19.34 8.48 -14.53
CA THR A 231 -20.56 7.72 -14.80
C THR A 231 -20.90 7.75 -16.28
N ILE A 232 -21.05 6.56 -16.87
CA ILE A 232 -21.50 6.37 -18.24
C ILE A 232 -23.01 6.12 -18.23
N ASP A 233 -23.75 7.04 -18.84
CA ASP A 233 -25.18 6.89 -19.11
C ASP A 233 -25.39 6.17 -20.45
N TYR A 234 -25.74 4.90 -20.40
CA TYR A 234 -26.30 4.23 -21.58
C TYR A 234 -27.71 4.77 -21.83
N LYS A 235 -27.92 5.39 -23.00
CA LYS A 235 -29.25 5.84 -23.43
C LYS A 235 -30.15 4.65 -23.67
#